data_AF-A0A5J4U4S9-F1
#
_entry.id   AF-A0A5J4U4S9-F1
#
_cell.length_a   1.000
_cell.length_b   1.000
_cell.length_c   1.000
_cell.angle_alpha   90.00
_cell.angle_beta   90.00
_cell.angle_gamma   90.00
#
_symmetry.space_group_name_H-M   'P 1'
#
loop_
_entity.id
_entity.type
_entity.pdbx_description
1 polymer ?
#
loop_
_entity_poly.entity_id
_entity_poly.type
_entity_poly.pdbx_seq_one_letter_code
_entity_poly.pdbx_strand_id
1 'polypeptide(L)'
;MLIRLQITYQINWLLLVIVFASLSLCEARKVGTKSAFFKIENNKTNDGFQDRILYTEPGSIDSHGVFTRDLSKFDINSPYIEIPFSERNPYREGTSITDTSFLVIPREGFADLKTNQPLNKSERSCRQVATYYDFNIYAQLGYTAMAHQGANIAPSITSLLMNLPTKLNIKYSSREDVVADIPIAKCSDILLSTYFEYVVHKYGIVGSDCISNTAIPSSTDTCTEPEGKYERYLIGYKLGRFYGSNDAAKEALIKFGPFRNSDYLFIGWEDDRWITVETSTGGYVLNQRLFIPDQPKFEGTVYVSVGDGTPVVDCTKGQYPSTTDCQCAEGDTKCLAGPPDCTKLTKETPKEDCSCPAKTDKDAWKADPRTATKDDICASGIVRVFLSVITAAVILPALMFFF
;
A
#
# COMPACT_ATOMS: atom_id res chain seq x y z
N MET A 1 -40.82 46.16 -16.08
CA MET A 1 -40.32 45.30 -14.97
C MET A 1 -40.06 43.85 -15.41
N LEU A 2 -40.79 43.30 -16.40
CA LEU A 2 -40.56 41.94 -16.92
C LEU A 2 -39.22 41.71 -17.65
N ILE A 3 -38.66 42.72 -18.32
CA ILE A 3 -37.40 42.57 -19.09
C ILE A 3 -36.18 42.33 -18.17
N ARG A 4 -36.20 42.81 -16.92
CA ARG A 4 -35.09 42.60 -15.98
C ARG A 4 -35.01 41.17 -15.42
N LEU A 5 -36.12 40.44 -15.37
CA LEU A 5 -36.13 39.05 -14.87
C LEU A 5 -35.59 38.05 -15.90
N GLN A 6 -35.76 38.34 -17.19
CA GLN A 6 -35.36 37.44 -18.27
C GLN A 6 -33.84 37.46 -18.49
N ILE A 7 -33.20 38.59 -18.21
CA ILE A 7 -31.74 38.76 -18.32
C ILE A 7 -31.01 38.05 -17.17
N THR A 8 -31.53 38.08 -15.94
CA THR A 8 -30.91 37.37 -14.81
C THR A 8 -30.97 35.85 -14.97
N TYR A 9 -32.04 35.31 -15.57
CA TYR A 9 -32.16 33.87 -15.83
C TYR A 9 -31.13 33.38 -16.88
N GLN A 10 -30.90 34.17 -17.93
CA GLN A 10 -29.92 33.85 -18.98
C GLN A 10 -28.47 33.90 -18.47
N ILE A 11 -28.15 34.86 -17.59
CA ILE A 11 -26.79 34.97 -17.00
C ILE A 11 -26.49 33.79 -16.07
N ASN A 12 -27.47 33.31 -15.30
CA ASN A 12 -27.28 32.16 -14.41
C ASN A 12 -27.04 30.85 -15.17
N TRP A 13 -27.71 30.67 -16.31
CA TRP A 13 -27.48 29.51 -17.17
C TRP A 13 -26.05 29.53 -17.74
N LEU A 14 -25.58 30.68 -18.22
CA LEU A 14 -24.26 30.80 -18.83
C LEU A 14 -23.14 30.48 -17.81
N LEU A 15 -23.29 30.95 -16.56
CA LEU A 15 -22.35 30.65 -15.47
C LEU A 15 -22.31 29.14 -15.14
N LEU A 16 -23.47 28.48 -15.11
CA LEU A 16 -23.55 27.03 -14.90
C LEU A 16 -22.84 26.25 -16.02
N VAL A 17 -23.01 26.66 -17.29
CA VAL A 17 -22.31 26.03 -18.41
C VAL A 17 -20.80 26.22 -18.33
N ILE A 18 -20.31 27.39 -17.90
CA ILE A 18 -18.88 27.65 -17.70
C ILE A 18 -18.30 26.79 -16.55
N VAL A 19 -19.06 26.62 -15.46
CA VAL A 19 -18.65 25.75 -14.33
C VAL A 19 -18.61 24.29 -14.74
N PHE A 20 -19.59 23.79 -15.50
CA PHE A 20 -19.57 22.42 -16.01
C PHE A 20 -18.48 22.20 -17.07
N ALA A 21 -18.22 23.20 -17.92
CA ALA A 21 -17.13 23.13 -18.90
C ALA A 21 -15.75 23.14 -18.22
N SER A 22 -15.55 23.93 -17.15
CA SER A 22 -14.29 23.95 -16.41
C SER A 22 -14.07 22.67 -15.60
N LEU A 23 -15.13 22.07 -15.03
CA LEU A 23 -15.07 20.75 -14.40
C LEU A 23 -14.75 19.65 -15.42
N SER A 24 -15.36 19.70 -16.62
CA SER A 24 -15.10 18.74 -17.70
C SER A 24 -13.67 18.87 -18.27
N LEU A 25 -13.13 20.10 -18.37
CA LEU A 25 -11.73 20.34 -18.75
C LEU A 25 -10.73 19.89 -17.68
N CYS A 26 -11.11 19.93 -16.39
CA CYS A 26 -10.32 19.37 -15.30
C CYS A 26 -10.32 17.82 -15.32
N GLU A 27 -11.43 17.18 -15.70
CA GLU A 27 -11.48 15.72 -15.88
C GLU A 27 -10.73 15.25 -17.15
N ALA A 28 -10.81 16.00 -18.25
CA ALA A 28 -10.10 15.65 -19.48
C ALA A 28 -8.56 15.71 -19.34
N ARG A 29 -8.03 16.47 -18.37
CA ARG A 29 -6.57 16.46 -18.06
C ARG A 29 -6.12 15.27 -17.22
N LYS A 30 -7.03 14.49 -16.61
CA LYS A 30 -6.67 13.34 -15.76
C LYS A 30 -6.50 12.01 -16.52
N VAL A 31 -6.86 11.94 -17.80
CA VAL A 31 -6.83 10.67 -18.59
C VAL A 31 -5.62 10.60 -19.55
N GLY A 32 -4.60 11.43 -19.34
CA GLY A 32 -3.56 11.68 -20.33
C GLY A 32 -2.10 11.46 -19.92
N THR A 33 -1.77 11.13 -18.68
CA THR A 33 -0.39 10.75 -18.32
C THR A 33 -0.22 9.26 -18.59
N LYS A 34 -0.19 8.89 -19.87
CA LYS A 34 0.65 7.76 -20.28
C LYS A 34 2.03 8.10 -19.71
N SER A 35 2.48 7.33 -18.72
CA SER A 35 3.88 7.30 -18.31
C SER A 35 4.71 7.24 -19.58
N ALA A 36 5.24 8.39 -19.99
CA ALA A 36 6.17 8.45 -21.09
C ALA A 36 7.38 7.71 -20.54
N PHE A 37 7.53 6.45 -20.95
CA PHE A 37 8.76 5.70 -20.74
C PHE A 37 9.85 6.54 -21.40
N PHE A 38 10.56 7.32 -20.59
CA PHE A 38 11.69 8.09 -21.05
C PHE A 38 12.71 7.08 -21.55
N LYS A 39 12.91 7.07 -22.87
CA LYS A 39 13.97 6.31 -23.51
C LYS A 39 15.27 7.03 -23.17
N ILE A 40 15.90 6.65 -22.06
CA ILE A 40 17.19 7.20 -21.63
C ILE A 40 18.25 6.85 -22.69
N GLU A 41 19.09 7.83 -23.06
CA GLU A 41 20.05 7.72 -24.16
C GLU A 41 21.11 6.63 -23.93
N ASN A 42 21.47 5.95 -25.03
CA ASN A 42 22.30 4.74 -25.10
C ASN A 42 23.80 4.98 -24.86
N ASN A 43 24.19 5.53 -23.71
CA ASN A 43 25.60 5.53 -23.28
C ASN A 43 25.83 4.47 -22.18
N LYS A 44 25.35 3.25 -22.42
CA LYS A 44 25.51 2.12 -21.49
C LYS A 44 26.97 1.67 -21.50
N THR A 45 27.61 1.79 -20.34
CA THR A 45 28.84 1.06 -19.98
C THR A 45 28.58 -0.46 -20.04
N ASN A 46 29.61 -1.29 -20.19
CA ASN A 46 29.48 -2.76 -20.40
C ASN A 46 28.67 -3.49 -19.31
N ASP A 47 28.42 -2.84 -18.18
CA ASP A 47 27.65 -3.28 -17.01
C ASP A 47 26.18 -2.80 -17.00
N GLY A 48 25.74 -2.02 -18.00
CA GLY A 48 24.33 -1.79 -18.33
C GLY A 48 23.50 -0.92 -17.39
N PHE A 49 23.92 -0.74 -16.13
CA PHE A 49 23.24 0.07 -15.11
C PHE A 49 23.87 1.46 -14.93
N GLN A 50 23.02 2.47 -14.84
CA GLN A 50 23.37 3.88 -14.71
C GLN A 50 23.42 4.29 -13.24
N ASP A 51 24.28 5.28 -12.95
CA ASP A 51 24.35 5.89 -11.62
C ASP A 51 23.06 6.68 -11.33
N ARG A 52 22.62 6.68 -10.06
CA ARG A 52 21.42 7.41 -9.58
C ARG A 52 20.12 7.09 -10.32
N ILE A 53 20.00 5.87 -10.85
CA ILE A 53 18.76 5.30 -11.34
C ILE A 53 18.33 4.16 -10.42
N LEU A 54 17.05 4.14 -10.08
CA LEU A 54 16.41 3.05 -9.37
C LEU A 54 15.73 2.11 -10.37
N TYR A 55 16.01 0.82 -10.26
CA TYR A 55 15.52 -0.24 -11.11
C TYR A 55 14.53 -1.09 -10.34
N THR A 56 13.26 -1.10 -10.75
CA THR A 56 12.23 -1.95 -10.14
C THR A 56 11.75 -2.99 -11.13
N GLU A 57 11.43 -4.19 -10.68
CA GLU A 57 10.90 -5.22 -11.57
C GLU A 57 9.41 -4.95 -11.89
N PRO A 58 8.99 -5.13 -13.16
CA PRO A 58 7.58 -5.07 -13.52
C PRO A 58 6.85 -6.28 -12.96
N GLY A 59 5.56 -6.08 -12.70
CA GLY A 59 4.67 -7.12 -12.21
C GLY A 59 3.75 -6.63 -11.10
N SER A 60 2.68 -7.37 -10.88
CA SER A 60 1.68 -7.11 -9.85
C SER A 60 0.92 -8.40 -9.50
N ILE A 61 0.29 -8.42 -8.32
CA ILE A 61 -0.60 -9.48 -7.87
C ILE A 61 -2.03 -8.97 -8.03
N ASP A 62 -2.91 -9.72 -8.68
CA ASP A 62 -4.34 -9.36 -8.80
C ASP A 62 -5.15 -9.80 -7.58
N SER A 63 -6.43 -9.40 -7.48
CA SER A 63 -7.29 -9.70 -6.32
C SER A 63 -7.56 -11.20 -6.13
N HIS A 64 -7.24 -12.04 -7.11
CA HIS A 64 -7.38 -13.50 -7.05
C HIS A 64 -6.06 -14.19 -6.66
N GLY A 65 -5.02 -13.42 -6.29
CA GLY A 65 -3.72 -13.95 -5.94
C GLY A 65 -2.90 -14.42 -7.15
N VAL A 66 -3.20 -13.94 -8.36
CA VAL A 66 -2.40 -14.24 -9.55
C VAL A 66 -1.33 -13.19 -9.73
N PHE A 67 -0.06 -13.60 -9.63
CA PHE A 67 1.06 -12.75 -10.00
C PHE A 67 1.21 -12.73 -11.52
N THR A 68 1.13 -11.53 -12.11
CA THR A 68 1.30 -11.32 -13.54
C THR A 68 2.52 -10.44 -13.82
N ARG A 69 3.39 -10.90 -14.72
CA ARG A 69 4.52 -10.12 -15.23
C ARG A 69 4.51 -10.13 -16.75
N ASP A 70 4.27 -8.97 -17.35
CA ASP A 70 4.25 -8.81 -18.79
C ASP A 70 5.62 -8.35 -19.30
N LEU A 71 6.47 -9.30 -19.71
CA LEU A 71 7.80 -9.02 -20.27
C LEU A 71 7.75 -8.73 -21.78
N SER A 72 6.58 -8.87 -22.43
CA SER A 72 6.47 -8.60 -23.87
C SER A 72 6.71 -7.14 -24.24
N LYS A 73 6.58 -6.24 -23.25
CA LYS A 73 6.75 -4.79 -23.39
C LYS A 73 8.15 -4.28 -23.04
N PHE A 74 9.03 -5.16 -22.58
CA PHE A 74 10.35 -4.78 -22.10
C PHE A 74 11.46 -5.33 -23.00
N ASP A 75 12.60 -4.65 -23.02
CA ASP A 75 13.82 -5.24 -23.56
C ASP A 75 14.21 -6.43 -22.66
N ILE A 76 14.40 -7.60 -23.27
CA ILE A 76 14.77 -8.82 -22.56
C ILE A 76 16.10 -8.67 -21.80
N ASN A 77 16.97 -7.77 -22.26
CA ASN A 77 18.26 -7.50 -21.62
C ASN A 77 18.14 -6.50 -20.45
N SER A 78 17.00 -5.82 -20.31
CA SER A 78 16.79 -4.78 -19.29
C SER A 78 15.31 -4.70 -18.90
N PRO A 79 14.73 -5.75 -18.28
CA PRO A 79 13.30 -5.80 -17.95
C PRO A 79 12.98 -5.05 -16.66
N TYR A 80 13.45 -3.81 -16.54
CA TYR A 80 13.30 -2.97 -15.37
C TYR A 80 12.53 -1.70 -15.71
N ILE A 81 11.78 -1.20 -14.73
CA ILE A 81 11.26 0.16 -14.74
C ILE A 81 12.33 1.04 -14.10
N GLU A 82 12.82 2.00 -14.87
CA GLU A 82 13.87 2.94 -14.47
C GLU A 82 13.25 4.19 -13.87
N ILE A 83 13.68 4.57 -12.67
CA ILE A 83 13.20 5.75 -11.94
C ILE A 83 14.42 6.59 -11.55
N PRO A 84 14.66 7.73 -12.20
CA PRO A 84 15.73 8.64 -11.81
C PRO A 84 15.57 9.14 -10.37
N PHE A 85 16.67 9.24 -9.62
CA PHE A 85 16.65 9.79 -8.26
C PHE A 85 16.18 11.26 -8.25
N SER A 86 16.37 11.98 -9.35
CA SER A 86 15.91 13.36 -9.52
C SER A 86 14.38 13.51 -9.54
N GLU A 87 13.62 12.44 -9.79
CA GLU A 87 12.15 12.44 -9.74
C GLU A 87 11.59 12.23 -8.32
N ARG A 88 12.46 12.19 -7.32
CA ARG A 88 12.10 11.87 -5.95
C ARG A 88 12.69 12.92 -5.02
N ASN A 89 11.87 13.46 -4.14
CA ASN A 89 12.33 14.38 -3.10
C ASN A 89 12.86 13.57 -1.91
N PRO A 90 13.77 14.15 -1.10
CA PRO A 90 14.05 13.65 0.24
C PRO A 90 12.76 13.42 1.03
N TYR A 91 12.67 12.32 1.78
CA TYR A 91 11.50 12.10 2.65
C TYR A 91 11.60 12.89 3.97
N ARG A 92 12.76 13.49 4.25
CA ARG A 92 12.98 14.49 5.31
C ARG A 92 13.47 15.78 4.68
N GLU A 93 12.80 16.89 4.98
CA GLU A 93 13.23 18.19 4.49
C GLU A 93 14.57 18.60 5.11
N GLY A 94 15.37 19.36 4.35
CA GLY A 94 16.63 19.93 4.82
C GLY A 94 17.84 19.00 4.82
N THR A 95 17.69 17.74 4.42
CA THR A 95 18.81 16.77 4.37
C THR A 95 19.57 16.82 3.05
N SER A 96 20.89 16.71 3.09
CA SER A 96 21.81 16.75 1.94
C SER A 96 22.89 15.67 2.03
N ILE A 97 23.39 15.20 0.88
CA ILE A 97 24.53 14.27 0.83
C ILE A 97 25.83 14.88 1.38
N THR A 98 25.89 16.22 1.47
CA THR A 98 26.99 17.00 2.04
C THR A 98 26.92 17.12 3.56
N ASP A 99 25.83 16.66 4.19
CA ASP A 99 25.71 16.68 5.64
C ASP A 99 26.79 15.77 6.25
N THR A 100 27.39 16.22 7.35
CA THR A 100 28.42 15.44 8.07
C THR A 100 27.85 14.14 8.62
N SER A 101 26.55 14.11 8.95
CA SER A 101 25.88 12.90 9.39
C SER A 101 24.43 12.88 8.94
N PHE A 102 23.91 11.67 8.80
CA PHE A 102 22.50 11.40 8.58
C PHE A 102 22.18 10.05 9.17
N LEU A 103 21.02 9.92 9.81
CA LEU A 103 20.58 8.66 10.38
C LEU A 103 19.08 8.51 10.23
N VAL A 104 18.67 7.41 9.59
CA VAL A 104 17.26 7.04 9.41
C VAL A 104 16.62 6.84 10.78
N ILE A 105 17.29 6.17 11.71
CA ILE A 105 16.79 5.86 13.05
C ILE A 105 17.72 6.45 14.09
N PRO A 106 17.29 7.39 14.95
CA PRO A 106 18.13 7.95 16.01
C PRO A 106 18.82 6.87 16.86
N ARG A 107 20.04 7.15 17.32
CA ARG A 107 20.77 6.23 18.21
C ARG A 107 20.03 6.04 19.54
N GLU A 108 19.46 7.13 20.06
CA GLU A 108 18.60 7.12 21.22
C GLU A 108 17.31 6.33 20.92
N GLY A 109 16.98 5.37 21.78
CA GLY A 109 15.82 4.50 21.59
C GLY A 109 15.98 3.43 20.51
N PHE A 110 17.14 3.32 19.84
CA PHE A 110 17.36 2.29 18.82
C PHE A 110 17.11 0.89 19.40
N ALA A 111 17.69 0.56 20.55
CA ALA A 111 17.52 -0.75 21.18
C ALA A 111 16.06 -1.07 21.57
N ASP A 112 15.22 -0.04 21.74
CA ASP A 112 13.83 -0.18 22.18
C ASP A 112 12.85 -0.36 21.01
N LEU A 113 13.32 -0.27 19.76
CA LEU A 113 12.47 -0.53 18.61
C LEU A 113 11.97 -1.97 18.61
N LYS A 114 10.70 -2.15 18.23
CA LYS A 114 10.09 -3.48 18.09
C LYS A 114 10.84 -4.31 17.06
N THR A 115 11.28 -3.70 15.96
CA THR A 115 12.11 -4.35 14.93
C THR A 115 13.42 -4.92 15.50
N ASN A 116 13.96 -4.31 16.56
CA ASN A 116 15.28 -4.63 17.11
C ASN A 116 15.26 -5.74 18.14
N GLN A 117 14.07 -6.12 18.61
CA GLN A 117 13.95 -7.20 19.56
C GLN A 117 14.40 -8.53 18.95
N PRO A 118 15.06 -9.41 19.73
CA PRO A 118 15.48 -10.72 19.24
C PRO A 118 14.24 -11.59 18.99
N LEU A 119 14.26 -12.35 17.89
CA LEU A 119 13.25 -13.38 17.66
C LEU A 119 13.28 -14.43 18.78
N ASN A 120 12.11 -14.80 19.28
CA ASN A 120 11.99 -15.89 20.24
C ASN A 120 12.15 -17.27 19.57
N LYS A 121 12.24 -18.34 20.38
CA LYS A 121 12.46 -19.71 19.88
C LYS A 121 11.37 -20.18 18.91
N SER A 122 10.11 -19.83 19.17
CA SER A 122 8.98 -20.23 18.32
C SER A 122 9.01 -19.48 16.98
N GLU A 123 9.32 -18.18 16.97
CA GLU A 123 9.48 -17.42 15.73
C GLU A 123 10.65 -17.94 14.89
N ARG A 124 11.79 -18.26 15.53
CA ARG A 124 12.94 -18.87 14.85
C ARG A 124 12.65 -20.27 14.30
N SER A 125 11.64 -20.96 14.81
CA SER A 125 11.23 -22.26 14.26
C SER A 125 10.58 -22.13 12.88
N CYS A 126 10.04 -20.96 12.54
CA CYS A 126 9.63 -20.63 11.18
C CYS A 126 10.86 -20.17 10.38
N ARG A 127 11.39 -21.07 9.52
CA ARG A 127 12.67 -20.88 8.82
C ARG A 127 12.71 -19.59 8.00
N GLN A 128 11.60 -19.25 7.35
CA GLN A 128 11.51 -18.01 6.56
C GLN A 128 11.63 -16.75 7.43
N VAL A 129 11.01 -16.74 8.62
CA VAL A 129 11.15 -15.61 9.57
C VAL A 129 12.61 -15.47 9.99
N ALA A 130 13.24 -16.57 10.40
CA ALA A 130 14.65 -16.58 10.80
C ALA A 130 15.57 -16.10 9.67
N THR A 131 15.39 -16.62 8.45
CA THR A 131 16.14 -16.17 7.27
C THR A 131 15.96 -14.67 7.03
N TYR A 132 14.74 -14.15 7.03
CA TYR A 132 14.51 -12.72 6.78
C TYR A 132 15.14 -11.84 7.87
N TYR A 133 15.17 -12.33 9.10
CA TYR A 133 15.81 -11.68 10.21
C TYR A 133 17.35 -11.67 10.05
N ASP A 134 17.94 -12.82 9.78
CA ASP A 134 19.40 -12.97 9.66
C ASP A 134 19.97 -12.27 8.40
N PHE A 135 19.17 -12.14 7.33
CA PHE A 135 19.54 -11.39 6.11
C PHE A 135 19.12 -9.91 6.15
N ASN A 136 18.73 -9.38 7.31
CA ASN A 136 18.33 -7.97 7.52
C ASN A 136 17.14 -7.48 6.67
N ILE A 137 16.40 -8.35 5.98
CA ILE A 137 15.19 -7.95 5.24
C ILE A 137 14.09 -7.55 6.23
N TYR A 138 13.99 -8.27 7.34
CA TYR A 138 13.13 -7.95 8.46
C TYR A 138 13.41 -6.54 9.01
N ALA A 139 14.68 -6.24 9.30
CA ALA A 139 15.11 -4.92 9.75
C ALA A 139 14.83 -3.83 8.71
N GLN A 140 15.11 -4.11 7.44
CA GLN A 140 14.86 -3.16 6.35
C GLN A 140 13.39 -2.77 6.29
N LEU A 141 12.46 -3.73 6.32
CA LEU A 141 11.02 -3.48 6.30
C LEU A 141 10.57 -2.62 7.50
N GLY A 142 11.00 -2.97 8.71
CA GLY A 142 10.64 -2.24 9.93
C GLY A 142 11.18 -0.80 9.93
N TYR A 143 12.43 -0.61 9.52
CA TYR A 143 13.04 0.72 9.45
C TYR A 143 12.48 1.56 8.30
N THR A 144 12.10 0.98 7.16
CA THR A 144 11.40 1.72 6.10
C THR A 144 10.05 2.22 6.61
N ALA A 145 9.27 1.39 7.32
CA ALA A 145 8.00 1.80 7.92
C ALA A 145 8.19 2.92 8.96
N MET A 146 9.22 2.81 9.81
CA MET A 146 9.57 3.85 10.76
C MET A 146 10.00 5.16 10.07
N ALA A 147 10.80 5.07 9.00
CA ALA A 147 11.33 6.23 8.29
C ALA A 147 10.26 7.06 7.59
N HIS A 148 9.34 6.39 6.89
CA HIS A 148 8.34 7.05 6.03
C HIS A 148 6.99 7.24 6.70
N GLN A 149 6.65 6.41 7.71
CA GLN A 149 5.32 6.39 8.31
C GLN A 149 5.35 6.53 9.84
N GLY A 150 6.54 6.67 10.46
CA GLY A 150 6.69 6.78 11.91
C GLY A 150 6.26 5.52 12.68
N ALA A 151 6.11 4.39 11.98
CA ALA A 151 5.57 3.16 12.54
C ALA A 151 6.68 2.29 13.16
N ASN A 152 6.71 2.21 14.49
CA ASN A 152 7.59 1.30 15.22
C ASN A 152 6.95 -0.10 15.29
N ILE A 153 7.27 -0.95 14.31
CA ILE A 153 6.73 -2.31 14.18
C ILE A 153 7.81 -3.38 14.19
N ALA A 154 7.46 -4.56 14.67
CA ALA A 154 8.16 -5.80 14.39
C ALA A 154 7.46 -6.43 13.17
N PRO A 155 8.04 -6.50 11.96
CA PRO A 155 7.29 -6.99 10.79
C PRO A 155 6.80 -8.43 10.93
N SER A 156 5.57 -8.69 10.50
CA SER A 156 5.01 -10.05 10.37
C SER A 156 5.41 -10.65 9.01
N ILE A 157 6.44 -11.49 8.99
CA ILE A 157 6.88 -12.23 7.80
C ILE A 157 5.89 -13.35 7.45
N THR A 158 5.23 -13.93 8.45
CA THR A 158 4.19 -14.95 8.25
C THR A 158 2.95 -14.37 7.55
N SER A 159 2.60 -13.11 7.80
CA SER A 159 1.56 -12.40 7.02
C SER A 159 1.94 -12.25 5.55
N LEU A 160 3.22 -11.94 5.25
CA LEU A 160 3.71 -11.89 3.87
C LEU A 160 3.65 -13.26 3.19
N LEU A 161 4.02 -14.33 3.90
CA LEU A 161 3.94 -15.70 3.38
C LEU A 161 2.50 -16.11 3.05
N MET A 162 1.54 -15.74 3.89
CA MET A 162 0.13 -16.07 3.66
C MET A 162 -0.43 -15.34 2.42
N ASN A 163 0.07 -14.14 2.13
CA ASN A 163 -0.33 -13.34 0.98
C ASN A 163 0.48 -13.60 -0.30
N LEU A 164 1.29 -14.67 -0.34
CA LEU A 164 1.97 -15.07 -1.56
C LEU A 164 0.97 -15.41 -2.67
N PRO A 165 1.32 -15.11 -3.94
CA PRO A 165 0.47 -15.48 -5.06
C PRO A 165 0.30 -17.00 -5.13
N THR A 166 -0.89 -17.45 -5.52
CA THR A 166 -1.22 -18.87 -5.73
C THR A 166 -0.97 -19.30 -7.18
N LYS A 167 -0.80 -18.33 -8.09
CA LYS A 167 -0.58 -18.58 -9.50
C LYS A 167 0.38 -17.56 -10.12
N LEU A 168 1.18 -18.04 -11.05
CA LEU A 168 2.12 -17.28 -11.86
C LEU A 168 1.60 -17.14 -13.29
N ASN A 169 1.71 -15.95 -13.87
CA ASN A 169 1.48 -15.68 -15.28
C ASN A 169 2.56 -14.74 -15.82
N ILE A 170 3.55 -15.27 -16.54
CA ILE A 170 4.59 -14.46 -17.19
C ILE A 170 4.36 -14.45 -18.70
N LYS A 171 4.17 -13.26 -19.27
CA LYS A 171 4.00 -13.08 -20.71
C LYS A 171 5.31 -12.73 -21.39
N TYR A 172 5.56 -13.34 -22.54
CA TYR A 172 6.75 -13.07 -23.34
C TYR A 172 6.37 -12.62 -24.76
N SER A 173 7.27 -11.87 -25.42
CA SER A 173 7.08 -11.47 -26.82
C SER A 173 7.54 -12.55 -27.82
N SER A 174 8.51 -13.38 -27.43
CA SER A 174 9.23 -14.29 -28.34
C SER A 174 9.08 -15.78 -28.00
N ARG A 175 8.37 -16.11 -26.90
CA ARG A 175 8.13 -17.49 -26.47
C ARG A 175 6.76 -17.62 -25.82
N GLU A 176 6.33 -18.85 -25.58
CA GLU A 176 5.07 -19.13 -24.91
C GLU A 176 5.04 -18.53 -23.49
N ASP A 177 3.85 -18.07 -23.12
CA ASP A 177 3.57 -17.57 -21.78
C ASP A 177 3.77 -18.68 -20.74
N VAL A 178 4.36 -18.34 -19.60
CA VAL A 178 4.55 -19.28 -18.50
C VAL A 178 3.39 -19.11 -17.53
N VAL A 179 2.60 -20.17 -17.39
CA VAL A 179 1.52 -20.25 -16.40
C VAL A 179 1.81 -21.44 -15.49
N ALA A 180 1.89 -21.19 -14.18
CA ALA A 180 2.17 -22.22 -13.19
C ALA A 180 1.43 -21.94 -11.89
N ASP A 181 0.99 -22.98 -11.19
CA ASP A 181 0.49 -22.85 -9.83
C ASP A 181 1.67 -22.73 -8.87
N ILE A 182 1.52 -21.88 -7.85
CA ILE A 182 2.52 -21.66 -6.81
C ILE A 182 2.07 -22.43 -5.56
N PRO A 183 2.91 -23.30 -5.00
CA PRO A 183 2.54 -24.06 -3.82
C PRO A 183 2.33 -23.13 -2.62
N ILE A 184 1.37 -23.49 -1.77
CA ILE A 184 1.13 -22.80 -0.50
C ILE A 184 2.40 -22.89 0.35
N ALA A 185 2.86 -21.72 0.82
CA ALA A 185 4.08 -21.61 1.60
C ALA A 185 3.96 -22.29 2.97
N LYS A 186 5.08 -22.81 3.44
CA LYS A 186 5.25 -23.41 4.76
C LYS A 186 6.43 -22.78 5.47
N CYS A 187 6.36 -22.77 6.80
CA CYS A 187 7.49 -22.34 7.64
C CYS A 187 8.76 -23.16 7.42
N SER A 188 8.67 -24.39 6.91
CA SER A 188 9.82 -25.25 6.60
C SER A 188 10.48 -24.97 5.25
N ASP A 189 9.81 -24.22 4.37
CA ASP A 189 10.31 -23.99 3.02
C ASP A 189 11.59 -23.17 3.06
N ILE A 190 12.49 -23.40 2.11
CA ILE A 190 13.82 -22.80 2.14
C ILE A 190 13.83 -21.46 1.39
N LEU A 191 13.05 -21.28 0.32
CA LEU A 191 13.12 -20.07 -0.52
C LEU A 191 11.83 -19.81 -1.31
N LEU A 192 10.98 -18.90 -0.83
CA LEU A 192 9.88 -18.29 -1.60
C LEU A 192 10.00 -16.75 -1.66
N SER A 193 11.22 -16.22 -1.53
CA SER A 193 11.47 -14.79 -1.44
C SER A 193 11.16 -14.00 -2.72
N THR A 194 11.10 -14.67 -3.87
CA THR A 194 10.97 -14.04 -5.20
C THR A 194 9.73 -13.17 -5.35
N TYR A 195 8.67 -13.42 -4.57
CA TYR A 195 7.41 -12.68 -4.73
C TYR A 195 7.15 -11.63 -3.64
N PHE A 196 7.99 -11.55 -2.62
CA PHE A 196 7.73 -10.74 -1.44
C PHE A 196 7.65 -9.25 -1.75
N GLU A 197 8.46 -8.76 -2.67
CA GLU A 197 8.38 -7.36 -3.10
C GLU A 197 7.01 -7.00 -3.69
N TYR A 198 6.36 -7.93 -4.39
CA TYR A 198 5.01 -7.72 -4.93
C TYR A 198 3.94 -7.88 -3.86
N VAL A 199 4.15 -8.76 -2.87
CA VAL A 199 3.27 -8.89 -1.70
C VAL A 199 3.31 -7.60 -0.87
N VAL A 200 4.49 -7.06 -0.57
CA VAL A 200 4.65 -5.78 0.13
C VAL A 200 3.98 -4.67 -0.67
N HIS A 201 4.21 -4.61 -1.98
CA HIS A 201 3.58 -3.60 -2.83
C HIS A 201 2.05 -3.64 -2.77
N LYS A 202 1.46 -4.83 -2.80
CA LYS A 202 0.01 -4.99 -2.80
C LYS A 202 -0.62 -4.88 -1.41
N TYR A 203 -0.13 -5.68 -0.48
CA TYR A 203 -0.76 -5.91 0.81
C TYR A 203 -0.08 -5.13 1.95
N GLY A 204 1.11 -4.57 1.70
CA GLY A 204 1.92 -3.94 2.74
C GLY A 204 2.50 -4.95 3.71
N ILE A 205 2.88 -4.45 4.88
CA ILE A 205 3.31 -5.24 6.03
C ILE A 205 2.45 -4.89 7.24
N VAL A 206 2.26 -5.85 8.14
CA VAL A 206 1.60 -5.66 9.45
C VAL A 206 2.60 -5.97 10.57
N GLY A 207 2.31 -5.50 11.78
CA GLY A 207 3.09 -5.83 12.97
C GLY A 207 2.87 -7.27 13.44
N SER A 208 3.91 -7.88 14.02
CA SER A 208 3.87 -9.21 14.61
C SER A 208 3.16 -9.26 15.97
N ASP A 209 2.93 -8.09 16.56
CA ASP A 209 1.97 -7.89 17.65
C ASP A 209 0.53 -8.05 17.17
N CYS A 210 0.28 -8.07 15.86
CA CYS A 210 -1.02 -8.36 15.29
C CYS A 210 -1.15 -9.74 14.63
N ILE A 211 -0.17 -10.11 13.80
CA ILE A 211 -0.07 -11.44 13.19
C ILE A 211 1.27 -12.07 13.57
N SER A 212 1.25 -13.05 14.48
CA SER A 212 2.45 -13.67 15.03
C SER A 212 3.37 -14.31 13.98
N ASN A 213 4.68 -14.19 14.18
CA ASN A 213 5.70 -14.86 13.37
C ASN A 213 5.92 -16.34 13.74
N THR A 214 5.10 -16.91 14.62
CA THR A 214 5.27 -18.30 15.08
C THR A 214 4.69 -19.35 14.12
N ALA A 215 3.69 -18.98 13.33
CA ALA A 215 3.08 -19.83 12.30
C ALA A 215 2.48 -18.97 11.18
N ILE A 216 2.36 -19.53 9.98
CA ILE A 216 1.61 -18.89 8.88
C ILE A 216 0.13 -18.90 9.28
N PRO A 217 -0.55 -17.74 9.34
CA PRO A 217 -1.95 -17.69 9.73
C PRO A 217 -2.84 -18.29 8.65
N SER A 218 -4.10 -18.62 8.97
CA SER A 218 -5.06 -19.10 7.97
C SER A 218 -5.70 -18.00 7.13
N SER A 219 -5.64 -16.75 7.60
CA SER A 219 -6.10 -15.53 6.93
C SER A 219 -5.29 -14.35 7.46
N THR A 220 -5.21 -13.28 6.68
CA THR A 220 -4.64 -12.00 7.10
C THR A 220 -5.67 -10.88 7.11
N ASP A 221 -6.97 -11.18 7.08
CA ASP A 221 -8.01 -10.14 7.00
C ASP A 221 -8.23 -9.41 8.33
N THR A 222 -7.85 -10.05 9.43
CA THR A 222 -8.00 -9.53 10.79
C THR A 222 -6.76 -9.83 11.62
N CYS A 223 -6.66 -9.11 12.73
CA CYS A 223 -5.66 -9.39 13.75
C CYS A 223 -5.90 -10.74 14.42
N THR A 224 -4.86 -11.55 14.58
CA THR A 224 -4.95 -12.82 15.31
C THR A 224 -4.59 -12.67 16.79
N GLU A 225 -3.83 -11.62 17.13
CA GLU A 225 -3.42 -11.31 18.49
C GLU A 225 -4.40 -10.34 19.18
N PRO A 226 -4.82 -10.59 20.44
CA PRO A 226 -5.87 -9.81 21.10
C PRO A 226 -5.57 -8.32 21.30
N GLU A 227 -4.29 -7.98 21.49
CA GLU A 227 -3.83 -6.60 21.76
C GLU A 227 -3.25 -5.93 20.51
N GLY A 228 -3.16 -6.68 19.41
CA GLY A 228 -2.60 -6.21 18.16
C GLY A 228 -3.49 -5.19 17.45
N LYS A 229 -2.85 -4.30 16.71
CA LYS A 229 -3.54 -3.37 15.81
C LYS A 229 -3.36 -3.84 14.37
N TYR A 230 -4.47 -4.06 13.69
CA TYR A 230 -4.45 -4.40 12.27
C TYR A 230 -4.25 -3.13 11.44
N GLU A 231 -2.99 -2.72 11.31
CA GLU A 231 -2.56 -1.60 10.48
C GLU A 231 -1.56 -2.09 9.43
N ARG A 232 -1.78 -1.67 8.18
CA ARG A 232 -0.93 -2.04 7.04
C ARG A 232 -0.03 -0.87 6.67
N TYR A 233 1.26 -1.16 6.59
CA TYR A 233 2.32 -0.21 6.28
C TYR A 233 2.94 -0.55 4.93
N LEU A 234 3.58 0.42 4.28
CA LEU A 234 4.29 0.22 3.00
C LEU A 234 3.45 -0.33 1.82
N ILE A 235 2.12 -0.20 1.86
CA ILE A 235 1.28 -0.44 0.66
C ILE A 235 1.75 0.50 -0.46
N GLY A 236 1.90 -0.03 -1.67
CA GLY A 236 2.43 0.69 -2.83
C GLY A 236 3.96 0.70 -2.91
N TYR A 237 4.69 0.18 -1.92
CA TYR A 237 6.15 0.15 -1.96
C TYR A 237 6.66 -1.08 -2.71
N LYS A 238 7.61 -0.89 -3.63
CA LYS A 238 8.35 -1.97 -4.31
C LYS A 238 9.81 -1.99 -3.88
N LEU A 239 10.42 -3.17 -3.97
CA LEU A 239 11.87 -3.27 -3.90
C LEU A 239 12.46 -2.68 -5.20
N GLY A 240 13.36 -1.72 -5.04
CA GLY A 240 14.12 -1.12 -6.13
C GLY A 240 15.60 -1.32 -5.90
N ARG A 241 16.33 -1.61 -6.96
CA ARG A 241 17.79 -1.76 -6.95
C ARG A 241 18.44 -0.52 -7.53
N PHE A 242 19.53 -0.06 -6.93
CA PHE A 242 20.33 1.03 -7.49
C PHE A 242 21.80 0.62 -7.55
N TYR A 243 22.53 1.31 -8.43
CA TYR A 243 23.97 1.19 -8.57
C TYR A 243 24.59 2.59 -8.51
N GLY A 244 25.75 2.76 -7.87
CA GLY A 244 26.36 4.09 -7.87
C GLY A 244 27.56 4.29 -6.95
N SER A 245 28.01 5.53 -6.83
CA SER A 245 29.08 5.93 -5.90
C SER A 245 28.58 6.00 -4.44
N ASN A 246 29.48 6.32 -3.49
CA ASN A 246 29.09 6.66 -2.11
C ASN A 246 28.05 7.79 -2.07
N ASP A 247 28.18 8.79 -2.96
CA ASP A 247 27.22 9.91 -3.04
C ASP A 247 25.84 9.44 -3.48
N ALA A 248 25.77 8.50 -4.44
CA ALA A 248 24.51 7.90 -4.85
C ALA A 248 23.89 7.07 -3.71
N ALA A 249 24.70 6.33 -2.94
CA ALA A 249 24.22 5.61 -1.76
C ALA A 249 23.70 6.55 -0.66
N LYS A 250 24.38 7.68 -0.40
CA LYS A 250 23.88 8.72 0.51
C LYS A 250 22.57 9.33 0.00
N GLU A 251 22.50 9.63 -1.30
CA GLU A 251 21.28 10.17 -1.92
C GLU A 251 20.11 9.15 -1.84
N ALA A 252 20.39 7.86 -2.01
CA ALA A 252 19.40 6.79 -1.83
C ALA A 252 18.88 6.74 -0.39
N LEU A 253 19.76 6.84 0.62
CA LEU A 253 19.37 6.90 2.03
C LEU A 253 18.44 8.08 2.31
N ILE A 254 18.73 9.25 1.76
CA ILE A 254 17.95 10.48 1.97
C ILE A 254 16.57 10.42 1.31
N LYS A 255 16.48 9.82 0.11
CA LYS A 255 15.24 9.82 -0.70
C LYS A 255 14.36 8.62 -0.43
N PHE A 256 14.95 7.45 -0.17
CA PHE A 256 14.23 6.18 -0.10
C PHE A 256 14.29 5.52 1.27
N GLY A 257 15.18 5.98 2.16
CA GLY A 257 15.37 5.40 3.48
C GLY A 257 16.40 4.26 3.47
N PRO A 258 16.32 3.31 4.42
CA PRO A 258 17.37 2.33 4.65
C PRO A 258 17.54 1.39 3.45
N PHE A 259 18.78 1.13 3.07
CA PHE A 259 19.10 0.25 1.96
C PHE A 259 19.97 -0.92 2.39
N ARG A 260 19.83 -2.04 1.68
CA ARG A 260 20.58 -3.27 1.96
C ARG A 260 21.39 -3.67 0.74
N ASN A 261 22.61 -4.17 0.95
CA ASN A 261 23.37 -4.90 -0.07
C ASN A 261 23.48 -6.39 0.29
N SER A 262 24.43 -7.13 -0.29
CA SER A 262 24.66 -8.55 0.05
C SER A 262 24.96 -8.79 1.52
N ASP A 263 25.61 -7.83 2.18
CA ASP A 263 26.32 -8.07 3.45
C ASP A 263 25.75 -7.24 4.61
N TYR A 264 25.24 -6.03 4.33
CA TYR A 264 24.89 -5.04 5.34
C TYR A 264 23.58 -4.34 5.04
N LEU A 265 22.91 -3.90 6.11
CA LEU A 265 21.83 -2.92 6.08
C LEU A 265 22.39 -1.57 6.50
N PHE A 266 22.31 -0.58 5.62
CA PHE A 266 22.77 0.78 5.83
C PHE A 266 21.59 1.65 6.27
N ILE A 267 21.78 2.40 7.34
CA ILE A 267 20.75 3.29 7.90
C ILE A 267 21.24 4.73 8.06
N GLY A 268 22.46 5.05 7.63
CA GLY A 268 23.02 6.37 7.80
C GLY A 268 24.52 6.45 7.54
N TRP A 269 25.09 7.63 7.79
CA TRP A 269 26.53 7.86 7.83
C TRP A 269 26.87 8.90 8.90
N GLU A 270 28.14 8.90 9.30
CA GLU A 270 28.76 9.89 10.17
C GLU A 270 30.21 10.06 9.69
N ASP A 271 30.55 11.28 9.28
CA ASP A 271 31.81 11.63 8.63
C ASP A 271 32.11 10.72 7.42
N ASP A 272 33.16 9.91 7.53
CA ASP A 272 33.64 8.95 6.53
C ASP A 272 33.20 7.51 6.82
N ARG A 273 32.17 7.32 7.65
CA ARG A 273 31.69 6.00 8.08
C ARG A 273 30.22 5.80 7.77
N TRP A 274 29.92 4.65 7.19
CA TRP A 274 28.57 4.10 7.12
C TRP A 274 28.11 3.65 8.50
N ILE A 275 26.87 3.97 8.84
CA ILE A 275 26.16 3.39 9.99
C ILE A 275 25.34 2.21 9.47
N THR A 276 25.68 1.03 9.96
CA THR A 276 25.10 -0.25 9.53
C THR A 276 24.39 -0.93 10.68
N VAL A 277 23.51 -1.88 10.35
CA VAL A 277 22.80 -2.71 11.31
C VAL A 277 23.25 -4.16 11.14
N GLU A 278 23.57 -4.78 12.27
CA GLU A 278 24.03 -6.17 12.34
C GLU A 278 23.21 -6.95 13.36
N THR A 279 23.06 -8.24 13.11
CA THR A 279 22.36 -9.16 14.02
C THR A 279 23.30 -9.57 15.16
N SER A 280 22.82 -9.49 16.39
CA SER A 280 23.50 -9.98 17.59
C SER A 280 22.58 -10.94 18.37
N THR A 281 23.10 -11.57 19.43
CA THR A 281 22.29 -12.40 20.33
C THR A 281 21.17 -11.62 21.02
N GLY A 282 21.37 -10.32 21.25
CA GLY A 282 20.41 -9.42 21.89
C GLY A 282 19.46 -8.72 20.91
N GLY A 283 19.50 -9.07 19.63
CA GLY A 283 18.75 -8.40 18.58
C GLY A 283 19.63 -7.59 17.64
N TYR A 284 19.07 -6.60 16.94
CA TYR A 284 19.83 -5.75 16.03
C TYR A 284 20.65 -4.69 16.77
N VAL A 285 21.89 -4.49 16.35
CA VAL A 285 22.82 -3.49 16.92
C VAL A 285 23.40 -2.60 15.82
N LEU A 286 23.79 -1.38 16.20
CA LEU A 286 24.50 -0.45 15.32
C LEU A 286 25.97 -0.83 15.20
N ASN A 287 26.51 -0.78 13.99
CA ASN A 287 27.94 -0.88 13.72
C ASN A 287 28.38 0.25 12.75
N GLN A 288 29.69 0.50 12.68
CA GLN A 288 30.29 1.49 11.81
C GLN A 288 31.28 0.85 10.84
N ARG A 289 31.23 1.26 9.57
CA ARG A 289 32.12 0.78 8.52
C ARG A 289 32.71 1.96 7.76
N LEU A 290 34.02 1.98 7.52
CA LEU A 290 34.65 3.03 6.72
C LEU A 290 34.10 3.06 5.30
N PHE A 291 33.99 4.24 4.71
CA PHE A 291 33.83 4.39 3.27
C PHE A 291 35.01 3.73 2.58
N ILE A 292 34.74 3.07 1.46
CA ILE A 292 35.79 2.57 0.59
C ILE A 292 35.87 3.56 -0.58
N PRO A 293 36.90 4.43 -0.63
CA PRO A 293 36.96 5.55 -1.60
C PRO A 293 36.95 5.08 -3.05
N ASP A 294 37.47 3.88 -3.30
CA ASP A 294 37.63 3.28 -4.63
C ASP A 294 36.76 2.03 -4.81
N GLN A 295 35.69 1.87 -4.03
CA GLN A 295 34.85 0.68 -4.19
C GLN A 295 34.19 0.72 -5.58
N PRO A 296 34.17 -0.42 -6.32
CA PRO A 296 33.25 -0.56 -7.44
C PRO A 296 31.85 -0.13 -7.02
N LYS A 297 31.08 0.39 -7.98
CA LYS A 297 29.71 0.90 -7.82
C LYS A 297 28.96 0.11 -6.72
N PHE A 298 28.53 0.80 -5.66
CA PHE A 298 27.62 0.27 -4.66
C PHE A 298 26.39 -0.29 -5.33
N GLU A 299 26.10 -1.57 -5.11
CA GLU A 299 24.79 -2.16 -5.40
C GLU A 299 23.98 -2.16 -4.10
N GLY A 300 22.77 -1.61 -4.15
CA GLY A 300 21.88 -1.56 -3.02
C GLY A 300 20.43 -1.77 -3.41
N THR A 301 19.62 -2.22 -2.45
CA THR A 301 18.18 -2.37 -2.59
C THR A 301 17.46 -1.52 -1.55
N VAL A 302 16.40 -0.83 -1.96
CA VAL A 302 15.53 0.01 -1.13
C VAL A 302 14.07 -0.37 -1.36
N TYR A 303 13.21 -0.15 -0.36
CA TYR A 303 11.77 -0.13 -0.60
C TYR A 303 11.35 1.29 -0.95
N VAL A 304 10.80 1.47 -2.15
CA VAL A 304 10.40 2.77 -2.69
C VAL A 304 8.91 2.80 -2.96
N SER A 305 8.24 3.89 -2.60
CA SER A 305 6.90 4.15 -3.10
C SER A 305 6.98 4.37 -4.62
N VAL A 306 6.49 3.39 -5.36
CA VAL A 306 6.22 3.57 -6.79
C VAL A 306 4.76 3.96 -6.85
N GLY A 307 4.49 5.26 -6.95
CA GLY A 307 3.17 5.70 -7.37
C GLY A 307 2.88 4.96 -8.67
N ASP A 308 2.00 3.98 -8.59
CA ASP A 308 1.76 2.97 -9.62
C ASP A 308 1.02 3.55 -10.83
N GLY A 309 0.86 4.88 -10.87
CA GLY A 309 0.05 5.59 -11.85
C GLY A 309 -1.44 5.30 -11.70
N THR A 310 -1.83 4.28 -10.93
CA THR A 310 -3.16 4.15 -10.39
C THR A 310 -3.33 5.25 -9.35
N PRO A 311 -4.27 6.19 -9.53
CA PRO A 311 -4.63 7.07 -8.45
C PRO A 311 -4.99 6.15 -7.28
N VAL A 312 -4.39 6.40 -6.11
CA VAL A 312 -4.94 5.91 -4.86
C VAL A 312 -6.40 6.32 -4.90
N VAL A 313 -7.27 5.33 -5.13
CA VAL A 313 -8.70 5.62 -5.19
C VAL A 313 -9.04 5.92 -3.74
N ASP A 314 -9.27 7.18 -3.43
CA ASP A 314 -9.88 7.53 -2.15
C ASP A 314 -11.20 6.75 -2.09
N CYS A 315 -11.41 5.99 -1.02
CA CYS A 315 -12.71 5.33 -0.83
C CYS A 315 -13.78 6.43 -0.92
N THR A 316 -14.85 6.20 -1.71
CA THR A 316 -15.93 7.18 -1.79
C THR A 316 -16.46 7.37 -0.37
N LYS A 317 -16.62 8.62 0.11
CA LYS A 317 -17.02 8.93 1.49
C LYS A 317 -18.07 7.95 2.03
N GLY A 318 -17.72 7.20 3.07
CA GLY A 318 -18.58 6.18 3.69
C GLY A 318 -18.49 4.76 3.10
N GLN A 319 -17.61 4.51 2.13
CA GLN A 319 -17.17 3.16 1.77
C GLN A 319 -16.05 2.71 2.71
N TYR A 320 -16.17 1.47 3.18
CA TYR A 320 -15.10 0.80 3.90
C TYR A 320 -14.05 0.30 2.89
N PRO A 321 -12.76 0.25 3.27
CA PRO A 321 -11.75 -0.42 2.48
C PRO A 321 -12.01 -1.93 2.57
N SER A 322 -12.95 -2.43 1.77
CA SER A 322 -13.25 -3.86 1.72
C SER A 322 -12.19 -4.52 0.85
N THR A 323 -11.18 -5.15 1.44
CA THR A 323 -10.28 -6.15 0.79
C THR A 323 -9.59 -5.79 -0.54
N THR A 324 -9.85 -4.62 -1.14
CA THR A 324 -9.43 -4.19 -2.47
C THR A 324 -9.20 -2.68 -2.46
N ASP A 325 -7.96 -2.30 -2.17
CA ASP A 325 -7.19 -1.24 -2.84
C ASP A 325 -7.67 0.24 -2.79
N CYS A 326 -8.50 0.65 -1.82
CA CYS A 326 -8.76 2.09 -1.58
C CYS A 326 -8.17 2.57 -0.23
N GLN A 327 -7.68 3.81 -0.17
CA GLN A 327 -7.27 4.47 1.08
C GLN A 327 -8.39 5.37 1.61
N CYS A 328 -8.52 5.42 2.93
CA CYS A 328 -9.45 6.34 3.58
C CYS A 328 -8.98 7.78 3.41
N ALA A 329 -9.86 8.65 2.94
CA ALA A 329 -9.57 10.09 2.92
C ALA A 329 -9.30 10.61 4.33
N GLU A 330 -8.43 11.61 4.45
CA GLU A 330 -8.12 12.25 5.73
C GLU A 330 -9.40 12.79 6.39
N GLY A 331 -9.68 12.34 7.63
CA GLY A 331 -10.89 12.71 8.38
C GLY A 331 -12.12 11.84 8.13
N ASP A 332 -12.06 10.81 7.27
CA ASP A 332 -13.16 9.83 7.14
C ASP A 332 -13.15 8.84 8.31
N THR A 333 -13.70 9.27 9.44
CA THR A 333 -13.81 8.47 10.67
C THR A 333 -14.57 7.16 10.48
N LYS A 334 -15.47 7.09 9.49
CA LYS A 334 -16.24 5.87 9.19
C LYS A 334 -15.35 4.86 8.45
N CYS A 335 -14.59 5.31 7.45
CA CYS A 335 -13.63 4.46 6.75
C CYS A 335 -12.53 3.94 7.69
N LEU A 336 -11.98 4.82 8.54
CA LEU A 336 -10.94 4.48 9.52
C LEU A 336 -11.42 3.51 10.61
N ALA A 337 -12.71 3.52 10.95
CA ALA A 337 -13.29 2.58 11.91
C ALA A 337 -13.37 1.14 11.38
N GLY A 338 -13.19 0.94 10.07
CA GLY A 338 -13.36 -0.35 9.42
C GLY A 338 -14.82 -0.79 9.32
N PRO A 339 -15.12 -1.88 8.58
CA PRO A 339 -16.47 -2.41 8.49
C PRO A 339 -16.96 -2.83 9.89
N PRO A 340 -18.21 -2.53 10.28
CA PRO A 340 -18.71 -2.91 11.59
C PRO A 340 -18.84 -4.42 11.73
N ASP A 341 -18.64 -4.92 12.94
CA ASP A 341 -18.83 -6.33 13.29
C ASP A 341 -20.31 -6.71 13.20
N CYS A 342 -20.70 -7.29 12.06
CA CYS A 342 -22.08 -7.73 11.82
C CYS A 342 -22.52 -8.92 12.70
N THR A 343 -21.66 -9.45 13.57
CA THR A 343 -22.06 -10.45 14.59
C THR A 343 -22.62 -9.80 15.85
N LYS A 344 -22.40 -8.49 16.07
CA LYS A 344 -22.86 -7.72 17.24
C LYS A 344 -23.70 -6.51 16.81
N LEU A 345 -24.81 -6.79 16.16
CA LEU A 345 -25.73 -5.76 15.69
C LEU A 345 -26.42 -5.04 16.85
N THR A 346 -26.60 -3.73 16.73
CA THR A 346 -27.50 -2.94 17.57
C THR A 346 -28.68 -2.43 16.73
N LYS A 347 -29.68 -1.83 17.37
CA LYS A 347 -30.84 -1.27 16.65
C LYS A 347 -30.47 -0.12 15.72
N GLU A 348 -29.36 0.54 16.01
CA GLU A 348 -28.84 1.69 15.30
C GLU A 348 -27.91 1.31 14.14
N THR A 349 -27.50 0.04 14.02
CA THR A 349 -26.59 -0.40 12.95
C THR A 349 -27.25 -0.22 11.57
N PRO A 350 -26.72 0.66 10.71
CA PRO A 350 -27.32 0.92 9.40
C PRO A 350 -27.37 -0.34 8.52
N LYS A 351 -28.41 -0.45 7.68
CA LYS A 351 -28.56 -1.58 6.75
C LYS A 351 -27.48 -1.59 5.67
N GLU A 352 -26.89 -0.43 5.41
CA GLU A 352 -25.82 -0.21 4.45
C GLU A 352 -24.51 -0.81 4.94
N ASP A 353 -24.32 -0.86 6.26
CA ASP A 353 -23.08 -1.37 6.86
C ASP A 353 -23.17 -2.87 7.16
N CYS A 354 -24.36 -3.36 7.54
CA CYS A 354 -24.66 -4.78 7.68
C CYS A 354 -26.01 -5.09 7.03
N SER A 355 -26.02 -5.95 6.00
CA SER A 355 -27.25 -6.33 5.31
C SER A 355 -28.28 -6.91 6.28
N CYS A 356 -29.56 -6.58 6.07
CA CYS A 356 -30.65 -7.19 6.82
C CYS A 356 -30.78 -8.68 6.44
N PRO A 357 -31.07 -9.57 7.39
CA PRO A 357 -31.32 -10.98 7.09
C PRO A 357 -32.51 -11.14 6.13
N ALA A 358 -32.52 -12.20 5.34
CA ALA A 358 -33.65 -12.49 4.47
C ALA A 358 -34.89 -12.85 5.33
N LYS A 359 -36.07 -12.33 4.98
CA LYS A 359 -37.34 -12.67 5.68
C LYS A 359 -37.66 -14.17 5.66
N THR A 360 -37.07 -14.91 4.72
CA THR A 360 -37.20 -16.37 4.61
C THR A 360 -36.41 -17.12 5.68
N ASP A 361 -35.34 -16.52 6.20
CA ASP A 361 -34.55 -17.07 7.31
C ASP A 361 -35.11 -16.53 8.63
N LYS A 362 -36.06 -17.28 9.20
CA LYS A 362 -36.80 -16.84 10.40
C LYS A 362 -35.90 -16.72 11.63
N ASP A 363 -34.86 -17.53 11.72
CA ASP A 363 -33.98 -17.57 12.89
C ASP A 363 -33.04 -16.37 12.86
N ALA A 364 -32.39 -16.12 11.72
CA ALA A 364 -31.59 -14.91 11.53
C ALA A 364 -32.44 -13.64 11.64
N TRP A 365 -33.64 -13.65 11.06
CA TRP A 365 -34.58 -12.52 11.14
C TRP A 365 -34.95 -12.21 12.59
N LYS A 366 -35.24 -13.22 13.41
CA LYS A 366 -35.62 -13.03 14.82
C LYS A 366 -34.43 -12.64 15.71
N ALA A 367 -33.23 -13.07 15.35
CA ALA A 367 -32.00 -12.76 16.09
C ALA A 367 -31.49 -11.33 15.83
N ASP A 368 -31.79 -10.74 14.67
CA ASP A 368 -31.39 -9.36 14.36
C ASP A 368 -32.24 -8.34 15.14
N PRO A 369 -31.65 -7.53 16.03
CA PRO A 369 -32.39 -6.55 16.84
C PRO A 369 -33.05 -5.44 16.00
N ARG A 370 -32.67 -5.27 14.73
CA ARG A 370 -33.20 -4.28 13.78
C ARG A 370 -34.49 -4.74 13.09
N THR A 371 -35.05 -5.89 13.46
CA THR A 371 -36.31 -6.41 12.92
C THR A 371 -37.43 -6.50 13.96
N ALA A 372 -37.14 -6.15 15.22
CA ALA A 372 -37.99 -6.44 16.37
C ALA A 372 -39.33 -5.68 16.34
N THR A 373 -39.33 -4.45 15.84
CA THR A 373 -40.51 -3.59 15.71
C THR A 373 -40.74 -3.21 14.26
N LYS A 374 -41.99 -2.87 13.89
CA LYS A 374 -42.36 -2.52 12.50
C LYS A 374 -41.68 -1.26 11.97
N ASP A 375 -41.19 -0.40 12.85
CA ASP A 375 -40.49 0.83 12.50
C ASP A 375 -38.97 0.66 12.48
N ASP A 376 -38.45 -0.52 12.85
CA ASP A 376 -37.01 -0.78 12.85
C ASP A 376 -36.47 -0.88 11.40
N ILE A 377 -35.18 -0.57 11.25
CA ILE A 377 -34.46 -0.39 9.97
C ILE A 377 -34.74 -1.52 8.98
N CYS A 378 -34.73 -2.78 9.45
CA CYS A 378 -34.93 -3.95 8.59
C CYS A 378 -36.40 -4.39 8.48
N ALA A 379 -37.25 -4.01 9.43
CA ALA A 379 -38.67 -4.36 9.42
C ALA A 379 -39.52 -3.44 8.51
N SER A 380 -39.05 -2.20 8.29
CA SER A 380 -39.71 -1.24 7.42
C SER A 380 -39.69 -1.74 5.97
N GLY A 381 -40.80 -2.34 5.53
CA GLY A 381 -40.99 -2.71 4.14
C GLY A 381 -40.82 -1.48 3.25
N ILE A 382 -40.22 -1.66 2.06
CA ILE A 382 -39.92 -0.71 0.97
C ILE A 382 -41.08 0.24 0.54
N VAL A 383 -42.22 0.21 1.22
CA VAL A 383 -43.47 0.89 0.87
C VAL A 383 -43.42 2.42 1.12
N ARG A 384 -42.51 2.96 1.95
CA ARG A 384 -42.52 4.41 2.25
C ARG A 384 -41.95 5.31 1.15
N VAL A 385 -41.07 4.84 0.26
CA VAL A 385 -40.44 5.72 -0.76
C VAL A 385 -41.34 5.92 -1.99
N PHE A 386 -42.21 4.97 -2.32
CA PHE A 386 -43.09 5.10 -3.49
C PHE A 386 -44.34 5.96 -3.25
N LEU A 387 -44.79 6.16 -2.00
CA LEU A 387 -45.95 7.02 -1.75
C LEU A 387 -45.64 8.52 -1.89
N SER A 388 -44.45 8.98 -1.49
CA SER A 388 -44.12 10.42 -1.53
C SER A 388 -43.97 10.98 -2.95
N VAL A 389 -43.56 10.16 -3.92
CA VAL A 389 -43.38 10.57 -5.32
C VAL A 389 -44.73 10.66 -6.05
N ILE A 390 -45.69 9.79 -5.74
CA ILE A 390 -47.01 9.81 -6.38
C ILE A 390 -47.86 11.00 -5.87
N THR A 391 -47.76 11.35 -4.59
CA THR A 391 -48.46 12.53 -4.04
C THR A 391 -47.96 13.83 -4.68
N ALA A 392 -46.66 13.97 -4.92
CA ALA A 392 -46.11 15.17 -5.55
C ALA A 392 -46.38 15.24 -7.06
N ALA A 393 -46.38 14.11 -7.78
CA ALA A 393 -46.58 14.12 -9.24
C ALA A 393 -48.05 14.21 -9.68
N VAL A 394 -49.00 13.77 -8.84
CA VAL A 394 -50.43 13.74 -9.22
C VAL A 394 -51.23 14.89 -8.61
N ILE A 395 -50.90 15.34 -7.38
CA ILE A 395 -51.70 16.36 -6.70
C ILE A 395 -51.29 17.79 -7.12
N LEU A 396 -50.01 18.05 -7.38
CA LEU A 396 -49.55 19.37 -7.81
C LEU A 396 -50.10 19.82 -9.18
N PRO A 397 -50.18 18.96 -10.22
CA PRO A 397 -50.83 19.35 -11.48
C PRO A 397 -52.33 19.58 -11.33
N ALA A 398 -53.01 18.81 -10.48
CA ALA A 398 -54.45 18.95 -10.27
C ALA A 398 -54.82 20.28 -9.57
N LEU A 399 -53.97 20.80 -8.69
CA LEU A 399 -54.20 22.09 -8.03
C LEU A 399 -53.91 23.31 -8.92
N MET A 400 -53.10 23.16 -9.99
CA MET A 400 -52.90 24.24 -10.97
C MET A 400 -54.10 24.47 -11.90
N PHE A 401 -55.08 23.55 -11.96
CA PHE A 401 -56.29 23.73 -12.77
C PHE A 401 -57.41 24.50 -12.04
N PHE A 402 -57.23 24.85 -10.77
CA PHE A 402 -58.26 25.50 -9.95
C PHE A 402 -57.92 26.94 -9.48
N PHE A 403 -56.84 27.54 -10.00
CA PHE A 403 -56.46 28.94 -9.70
C PHE A 403 -56.15 29.76 -10.96
#